data_AF-A0A5E9G5H1-F1
#
_entry.id   AF-A0A5E9G5H1-F1
#
_cell.length_a   1.000
_cell.length_b   1.000
_cell.length_c   1.000
_cell.angle_alpha   90.00
_cell.angle_beta   90.00
_cell.angle_gamma   90.00
#
_symmetry.space_group_name_H-M   'P 1'
#
loop_
_entity.id
_entity.type
_entity.pdbx_description
1 polymer ?
#
loop_
_entity_poly.entity_id
_entity_poly.type
_entity_poly.pdbx_seq_one_letter_code
_entity_poly.pdbx_strand_id
1 'polypeptide(L)'
;RHILRCLKRFIAREIYRILTDPHPITSVEDLRPKRVALGMSMQVTANHCGVAQGTISRLERGINVNYDLARHYRTWLDQQSATITT
;
A
#
# COMPACT_ATOMS: atom_id res chain seq x y z
N ARG A 1 19.13 30.15 9.94
CA ARG A 1 20.14 29.07 10.17
C ARG A 1 19.58 27.82 10.88
N HIS A 2 18.63 27.94 11.83
CA HIS A 2 18.13 26.79 12.62
C HIS A 2 17.26 25.79 11.84
N ILE A 3 16.46 26.25 10.88
CA ILE A 3 15.55 25.40 10.09
C ILE A 3 16.31 24.30 9.33
N LEU A 4 17.41 24.66 8.65
CA LEU A 4 18.25 23.70 7.93
C LEU A 4 18.85 22.64 8.86
N ARG A 5 19.23 23.01 10.09
CA ARG A 5 19.74 22.06 11.09
C ARG A 5 18.64 21.09 11.55
N CYS A 6 17.43 21.60 11.78
CA CYS A 6 16.28 20.77 12.15
C CYS A 6 15.92 19.79 11.03
N LEU A 7 15.87 20.25 9.78
CA LEU A 7 15.60 19.42 8.62
C LEU A 7 16.64 18.31 8.45
N LYS A 8 17.93 18.65 8.49
CA LYS A 8 19.02 17.65 8.40
C LYS A 8 18.93 16.61 9.51
N ARG A 9 18.63 17.03 10.74
CA ARG A 9 18.49 16.11 11.88
C ARG A 9 17.25 15.22 11.75
N PHE A 10 16.15 15.73 11.20
CA PHE A 10 14.96 14.94 10.91
C PHE A 10 15.25 13.88 9.85
N ILE A 11 15.83 14.27 8.71
CA ILE A 11 16.21 13.35 7.63
C ILE A 11 17.16 12.27 8.15
N ALA A 12 18.20 12.63 8.90
CA ALA A 12 19.16 11.68 9.44
C ALA A 12 18.52 10.67 10.40
N ARG A 13 17.56 11.10 11.23
CA ARG A 13 16.80 10.19 12.11
C ARG A 13 15.90 9.25 11.31
N GLU A 14 15.27 9.75 10.26
CA GLU A 14 14.39 8.93 9.43
C GLU A 14 15.17 7.87 8.64
N ILE A 15 16.32 8.25 8.09
CA ILE A 15 17.26 7.31 7.46
C ILE A 15 17.75 6.29 8.49
N TYR A 16 18.19 6.73 9.67
CA TYR A 16 18.64 5.82 10.73
C TYR A 16 17.54 4.82 11.11
N ARG A 17 16.30 5.28 11.32
CA ARG A 17 15.15 4.42 11.64
C ARG A 17 14.93 3.34 10.58
N ILE A 18 14.93 3.72 9.29
CA ILE A 18 14.73 2.78 8.18
C ILE A 18 15.88 1.76 8.10
N LEU A 19 17.12 2.18 8.38
CA LEU A 19 18.28 1.29 8.36
C LEU A 19 18.30 0.31 9.54
N THR A 20 17.86 0.74 10.72
CA THR A 20 17.88 -0.09 11.94
C THR A 20 16.66 -0.97 12.12
N ASP A 21 15.51 -0.52 11.63
CA ASP A 21 14.24 -1.25 11.65
C ASP A 21 13.63 -1.24 10.24
N PRO A 22 14.23 -2.00 9.31
CA PRO A 22 13.70 -2.13 7.97
C PRO A 22 12.34 -2.78 8.07
N HIS A 23 11.29 -1.97 7.94
CA HIS A 23 9.94 -2.49 7.84
C HIS A 23 9.89 -3.42 6.63
N PRO A 24 9.37 -4.66 6.79
CA PRO A 24 9.31 -5.60 5.69
C PRO A 24 8.50 -4.98 4.56
N ILE A 25 9.15 -4.82 3.41
CA ILE A 25 8.51 -4.44 2.15
C ILE A 25 7.44 -5.51 1.90
N THR A 26 6.18 -5.16 2.17
CA THR A 26 5.09 -6.12 2.02
C THR A 26 4.82 -6.26 0.53
N SER A 27 5.28 -7.39 -0.04
CA SER A 27 5.11 -7.73 -1.46
C SER A 27 3.66 -7.55 -1.89
N VAL A 28 3.42 -6.86 -3.01
CA VAL A 28 2.10 -6.58 -3.59
C VAL A 28 1.53 -7.72 -4.43
N GLU A 29 2.26 -8.83 -4.54
CA GLU A 29 1.89 -9.99 -5.36
C GLU A 29 0.61 -10.68 -4.88
N ASP A 30 0.25 -10.52 -3.61
CA ASP A 30 -0.96 -11.10 -3.00
C ASP A 30 -2.25 -10.38 -3.39
N LEU A 31 -2.16 -9.10 -3.76
CA LEU A 31 -3.32 -8.23 -3.99
C LEU A 31 -4.20 -8.72 -5.14
N ARG A 32 -3.58 -9.00 -6.30
CA ARG A 32 -4.31 -9.40 -7.50
C ARG A 32 -4.98 -10.77 -7.34
N PRO A 33 -4.29 -11.83 -6.86
CA PRO A 33 -4.93 -13.11 -6.56
C PRO A 33 -6.11 -12.97 -5.60
N LYS A 34 -5.96 -12.23 -4.49
CA LYS A 34 -7.05 -12.00 -3.53
C LYS A 34 -8.26 -11.32 -4.17
N ARG A 35 -8.04 -10.25 -4.94
CA ARG A 35 -9.14 -9.54 -5.63
C ARG A 35 -9.87 -10.45 -6.62
N VAL A 36 -9.12 -11.25 -7.39
CA VAL A 36 -9.70 -12.18 -8.37
C VAL A 36 -10.48 -13.30 -7.67
N ALA A 37 -9.99 -13.83 -6.55
CA ALA A 37 -10.70 -14.82 -5.75
C ALA A 37 -12.04 -14.30 -5.22
N LEU A 38 -12.13 -13.00 -4.94
CA LEU A 38 -13.38 -12.33 -4.54
C LEU A 38 -14.26 -11.90 -5.73
N GLY A 39 -13.87 -12.20 -6.98
CA GLY A 39 -14.61 -11.82 -8.18
C GLY A 39 -14.68 -10.31 -8.44
N MET A 40 -13.81 -9.51 -7.80
CA MET A 40 -13.90 -8.05 -7.86
C MET A 40 -13.15 -7.47 -9.05
N SER A 41 -13.73 -6.46 -9.69
CA SER A 41 -13.06 -5.70 -10.73
C SER A 41 -12.08 -4.68 -10.15
N MET A 42 -11.06 -4.31 -10.92
CA MET A 42 -10.11 -3.26 -10.50
C MET A 42 -10.80 -1.91 -10.30
N GLN A 43 -11.91 -1.66 -11.00
CA GLN A 43 -12.65 -0.42 -10.90
C GLN A 43 -13.41 -0.33 -9.58
N VAL A 44 -13.97 -1.44 -9.08
CA VAL A 44 -14.61 -1.49 -7.75
C VAL A 44 -13.59 -1.14 -6.66
N THR A 45 -12.40 -1.75 -6.73
CA THR A 45 -11.29 -1.43 -5.82
C THR A 45 -10.85 0.03 -5.93
N ALA A 46 -10.71 0.54 -7.15
CA ALA A 46 -10.29 1.91 -7.40
C ALA A 46 -11.25 2.91 -6.77
N ASN A 47 -12.56 2.67 -6.90
CA ASN A 47 -13.61 3.47 -6.30
C ASN A 47 -13.53 3.44 -4.76
N HIS A 48 -13.34 2.27 -4.16
CA HIS A 48 -13.20 2.14 -2.70
C HIS A 48 -11.96 2.88 -2.17
N CYS A 49 -10.83 2.72 -2.86
CA CYS A 49 -9.57 3.36 -2.47
C CYS A 49 -9.49 4.85 -2.87
N GLY A 50 -10.49 5.41 -3.56
CA GLY A 50 -10.48 6.80 -4.03
C GLY A 50 -9.36 7.13 -5.02
N VAL A 51 -8.93 6.16 -5.83
CA VAL A 51 -7.83 6.31 -6.80
C VAL A 51 -8.27 5.94 -8.21
N ALA A 52 -7.51 6.35 -9.23
CA ALA A 52 -7.75 5.90 -10.60
C ALA A 52 -7.48 4.39 -10.76
N GLN A 53 -8.24 3.71 -11.63
CA GLN A 53 -8.03 2.28 -11.94
C GLN A 53 -6.60 1.98 -12.42
N GLY A 54 -5.99 2.91 -13.17
CA GLY A 54 -4.59 2.80 -13.59
C GLY A 54 -3.59 2.78 -12.42
N THR A 55 -3.94 3.38 -11.28
CA THR A 55 -3.14 3.31 -10.05
C THR A 55 -3.21 1.92 -9.43
N ILE A 56 -4.40 1.31 -9.34
CA ILE A 56 -4.55 -0.10 -8.91
C ILE A 56 -3.78 -1.04 -9.85
N SER A 57 -3.85 -0.81 -11.16
CA SER A 57 -3.09 -1.59 -12.14
C SER A 57 -1.58 -1.53 -11.95
N ARG A 58 -1.03 -0.34 -11.69
CA ARG A 58 0.41 -0.17 -11.45
C ARG A 58 0.82 -0.77 -10.11
N LEU A 59 -0.03 -0.66 -9.11
CA LEU A 59 0.18 -1.25 -7.78
C LEU A 59 0.23 -2.78 -7.85
N GLU A 60 -0.77 -3.42 -8.47
CA GLU A 60 -0.84 -4.88 -8.62
C GLU A 60 0.30 -5.46 -9.46
N ARG A 61 0.95 -4.64 -10.30
CA ARG A 61 2.12 -5.03 -11.10
C ARG A 61 3.46 -4.69 -10.45
N GLY A 62 3.46 -4.07 -9.27
CA GLY A 62 4.68 -3.65 -8.58
C GLY A 62 5.43 -2.48 -9.23
N ILE A 63 4.85 -1.77 -10.21
CA ILE A 63 5.53 -0.69 -10.96
C ILE A 63 5.65 0.60 -10.14
N ASN A 64 4.65 0.91 -9.33
CA ASN A 64 4.66 2.06 -8.43
C ASN A 64 3.98 1.65 -7.12
N VAL A 65 4.79 1.12 -6.21
CA VAL A 65 4.31 0.57 -4.94
C VAL A 65 4.15 1.71 -3.93
N ASN A 66 2.92 2.18 -3.80
CA ASN A 66 2.51 2.97 -2.66
C ASN A 66 2.11 2.00 -1.52
N TYR A 67 2.93 1.93 -0.47
CA TYR A 67 2.75 0.99 0.64
C TYR A 67 1.51 1.30 1.49
N ASP A 68 1.15 2.57 1.65
CA ASP A 68 -0.06 2.95 2.39
C ASP A 68 -1.32 2.53 1.64
N LEU A 69 -1.33 2.75 0.32
CA LEU A 69 -2.39 2.26 -0.55
C LEU A 69 -2.45 0.73 -0.55
N ALA A 70 -1.31 0.04 -0.60
CA ALA A 70 -1.25 -1.43 -0.55
C ALA A 70 -1.81 -1.97 0.78
N ARG A 71 -1.49 -1.31 1.90
CA ARG A 71 -2.01 -1.66 3.22
C ARG A 71 -3.53 -1.48 3.28
N HIS A 72 -4.02 -0.30 2.90
CA HIS A 72 -5.46 -0.01 2.89
C HIS A 72 -6.23 -0.99 1.99
N TYR A 73 -5.70 -1.24 0.80
CA TYR A 73 -6.28 -2.20 -0.15
C TYR A 73 -6.32 -3.62 0.42
N ARG A 74 -5.25 -4.12 1.06
CA ARG A 74 -5.27 -5.44 1.73
C ARG A 74 -6.32 -5.52 2.81
N THR A 75 -6.34 -4.56 3.73
CA THR A 75 -7.29 -4.53 4.84
C THR A 75 -8.72 -4.58 4.33
N TRP A 76 -9.02 -3.85 3.26
CA TRP A 76 -10.33 -3.91 2.64
C TRP A 76 -10.64 -5.28 2.01
N LEU A 77 -9.71 -5.87 1.24
CA LEU A 77 -9.90 -7.22 0.68
C LEU A 77 -10.17 -8.27 1.77
N ASP A 78 -9.47 -8.19 2.90
CA ASP A 78 -9.64 -9.11 4.03
C ASP A 78 -11.01 -8.91 4.73
N GLN A 79 -11.57 -7.69 4.73
CA GLN A 79 -12.95 -7.45 5.21
C GLN A 79 -13.99 -8.04 4.26
N GLN A 80 -13.75 -7.96 2.95
CA GLN A 80 -14.66 -8.50 1.95
C GLN A 80 -14.67 -10.03 1.95
N SER A 81 -13.52 -10.67 2.14
CA SER A 81 -13.44 -12.13 2.27
C SER A 81 -14.18 -12.65 3.51
N ALA A 82 -14.12 -11.92 4.63
CA ALA A 82 -14.87 -12.26 5.84
C ALA A 82 -16.39 -12.20 5.62
N THR A 83 -16.86 -11.24 4.81
CA THR A 83 -18.28 -11.06 4.50
C THR A 83 -18.85 -12.19 3.64
N ILE A 84 -18.05 -12.75 2.72
CA ILE A 84 -18.50 -13.84 1.83
C ILE A 84 -18.54 -15.20 2.55
N THR A 85 -17.78 -15.36 3.62
CA THR A 85 -17.68 -16.63 4.36
C THR A 85 -18.82 -16.81 5.38
N THR A 86 -19.59 -15.76 5.66
CA THR A 86 -20.74 -15.76 6.59
C THR A 86 -22.05 -15.91 5.81
#